data_AF-A0A928L2M1-F1
#
_entry.id   AF-A0A928L2M1-F1
#
_cell.length_a   1.000
_cell.length_b   1.000
_cell.length_c   1.000
_cell.angle_alpha   90.00
_cell.angle_beta   90.00
_cell.angle_gamma   90.00
#
_symmetry.space_group_name_H-M   'P 1'
#
loop_
_entity.id
_entity.type
_entity.pdbx_description
1 polymer ?
#
loop_
_entity_poly.entity_id
_entity_poly.type
_entity_poly.pdbx_seq_one_letter_code
_entity_poly.pdbx_strand_id
1 'polypeptide(L)'
;MFEKKKSSVDELQEKETDVMDILSKMLELEKEKHKVSPIKITVCVAGGIGTVMFVGLLCYRLVKTDFSFDSILSTLLAFFSIFISIFFYFKADETSTNFYKSSYDIMKDVSVTLGKIEERFGEKLNSLNDKVSHLDNISSEKSEEIKEQKDDKDKIINELMDKAHLDEEEKKKYRQQLEDSERQIEILKKEQFIARREADRLRLKMESEELQDRWEPNNKVLMSLLNGEKSNLSIATIRRLIRLGYLDDDGNVNEDKIINTLAMRR
;
A
#
# COMPACT_ATOMS: atom_id res chain seq x y z
N MET A 1 -55.13 26.31 18.60
CA MET A 1 -54.68 26.03 17.20
C MET A 1 -53.86 27.17 16.59
N PHE A 2 -53.78 28.37 17.20
CA PHE A 2 -53.08 29.53 16.63
C PHE A 2 -51.61 29.73 17.08
N GLU A 3 -51.17 29.15 18.20
CA GLU A 3 -49.77 29.32 18.66
C GLU A 3 -48.76 28.49 17.87
N LYS A 4 -49.15 27.28 17.41
CA LYS A 4 -48.24 26.38 16.68
C LYS A 4 -47.88 26.90 15.28
N LYS A 5 -48.70 27.80 14.71
CA LYS A 5 -48.45 28.41 13.40
C LYS A 5 -47.54 29.64 13.48
N LYS A 6 -47.41 30.27 14.65
CA LYS A 6 -46.56 31.47 14.84
C LYS A 6 -45.08 31.09 14.96
N SER A 7 -44.78 30.05 15.75
CA SER A 7 -43.42 29.52 15.91
C SER A 7 -42.80 29.00 14.61
N SER A 8 -43.58 28.37 13.73
CA SER A 8 -43.07 27.90 12.43
C SER A 8 -42.75 29.03 11.44
N VAL A 9 -43.39 30.19 11.57
CA VAL A 9 -43.17 31.34 10.68
C VAL A 9 -41.93 32.11 11.14
N ASP A 10 -41.73 32.27 12.45
CA ASP A 10 -40.53 32.91 13.00
C ASP A 10 -39.26 32.06 12.72
N GLU A 11 -39.32 30.73 12.84
CA GLU A 11 -38.20 29.84 12.48
C GLU A 11 -37.86 29.84 10.97
N LEU A 12 -38.87 30.01 10.10
CA LEU A 12 -38.64 30.12 8.65
C LEU A 12 -38.02 31.47 8.27
N GLN A 13 -38.46 32.56 8.93
CA GLN A 13 -37.88 33.89 8.73
C GLN A 13 -36.44 33.97 9.19
N GLU A 14 -36.11 33.39 10.35
CA GLU A 14 -34.74 33.39 10.89
C GLU A 14 -33.77 32.62 9.98
N LYS A 15 -34.23 31.48 9.44
CA LYS A 15 -33.45 30.66 8.49
C LYS A 15 -33.27 31.34 7.13
N GLU A 16 -34.26 32.10 6.67
CA GLU A 16 -34.16 32.87 5.42
C GLU A 16 -33.21 34.07 5.56
N THR A 17 -33.20 34.75 6.71
CA THR A 17 -32.21 35.79 7.02
C THR A 17 -30.79 35.24 7.11
N ASP A 18 -30.59 34.06 7.72
CA ASP A 18 -29.26 33.43 7.80
C ASP A 18 -28.74 33.00 6.43
N VAL A 19 -29.60 32.42 5.59
CA VAL A 19 -29.23 32.03 4.22
C VAL A 19 -28.91 33.26 3.37
N MET A 20 -29.66 34.35 3.52
CA MET A 20 -29.39 35.62 2.85
C MET A 20 -28.11 36.28 3.35
N ASP A 21 -27.80 36.20 4.64
CA ASP A 21 -26.54 36.68 5.19
C ASP A 21 -25.36 35.87 4.65
N ILE A 22 -25.45 34.54 4.64
CA ILE A 22 -24.43 33.65 4.06
C ILE A 22 -24.25 33.92 2.56
N LEU A 23 -25.34 34.09 1.80
CA LEU A 23 -25.27 34.44 0.37
C LEU A 23 -24.60 35.80 0.18
N SER A 24 -24.95 36.80 1.00
CA SER A 24 -24.35 38.13 0.93
C SER A 24 -22.85 38.10 1.23
N LYS A 25 -22.44 37.31 2.23
CA LYS A 25 -21.03 37.09 2.59
C LYS A 25 -20.26 36.34 1.53
N MET A 26 -20.88 35.35 0.89
CA MET A 26 -20.31 34.63 -0.26
C MET A 26 -20.14 35.55 -1.47
N LEU A 27 -21.12 36.42 -1.73
CA LEU A 27 -21.09 37.40 -2.82
C LEU A 27 -20.05 38.50 -2.55
N GLU A 28 -19.89 38.91 -1.30
CA GLU A 28 -18.85 39.85 -0.85
C GLU A 28 -17.45 39.25 -0.95
N LEU A 29 -17.28 37.97 -0.56
CA LEU A 29 -16.04 37.20 -0.74
C LEU A 29 -15.71 36.97 -2.23
N GLU A 30 -16.71 36.76 -3.08
CA GLU A 30 -16.51 36.68 -4.53
C GLU A 30 -16.11 38.03 -5.13
N LYS A 31 -16.68 39.13 -4.64
CA LYS A 31 -16.30 40.50 -5.00
C LYS A 31 -14.87 40.87 -4.59
N GLU A 32 -14.41 40.40 -3.43
CA GLU A 32 -13.01 40.54 -3.02
C GLU A 32 -12.06 39.69 -3.86
N LYS A 33 -12.45 38.46 -4.20
CA LYS A 33 -11.64 37.55 -5.04
C LYS A 33 -11.54 38.03 -6.49
N HIS A 34 -12.54 38.72 -7.01
CA HIS A 34 -12.50 39.32 -8.35
C HIS A 34 -11.68 40.62 -8.43
N LYS A 35 -11.15 41.12 -7.29
CA LYS A 35 -10.21 42.25 -7.23
C LYS A 35 -8.76 41.86 -7.55
N VAL A 36 -8.53 40.65 -8.05
CA VAL A 36 -7.24 40.18 -8.54
C VAL A 36 -7.17 40.29 -10.07
N SER A 37 -7.07 41.50 -10.64
CA SER A 37 -6.48 41.63 -11.98
C SER A 37 -6.06 43.02 -12.50
N PRO A 38 -6.40 44.21 -11.95
CA PRO A 38 -5.88 45.44 -12.54
C PRO A 38 -4.42 45.72 -12.13
N ILE A 39 -4.05 45.47 -10.86
CA ILE A 39 -2.71 45.79 -10.33
C ILE A 39 -1.62 44.88 -10.89
N LYS A 40 -1.89 43.57 -11.03
CA LYS A 40 -0.92 42.63 -11.62
C LYS A 40 -0.68 42.90 -13.11
N ILE A 41 -1.73 43.30 -13.84
CA ILE A 41 -1.64 43.67 -15.26
C ILE A 41 -0.92 45.01 -15.43
N THR A 42 -1.23 46.04 -14.64
CA THR A 42 -0.55 47.34 -14.73
C THR A 42 0.92 47.27 -14.32
N VAL A 43 1.26 46.46 -13.32
CA VAL A 43 2.68 46.20 -12.94
C VAL A 43 3.42 45.44 -14.03
N CYS A 44 2.79 44.45 -14.68
CA CYS A 44 3.40 43.71 -15.79
C CYS A 44 3.59 44.59 -17.04
N VAL A 45 2.60 45.43 -17.37
CA VAL A 45 2.67 46.35 -18.51
C VAL A 45 3.67 47.48 -18.25
N ALA A 46 3.68 48.08 -17.05
CA ALA A 46 4.65 49.11 -16.68
C ALA A 46 6.09 48.55 -16.62
N GLY A 47 6.25 47.32 -16.10
CA GLY A 47 7.52 46.61 -16.11
C GLY A 47 7.99 46.29 -17.53
N GLY A 48 7.10 45.84 -18.41
CA GLY A 48 7.38 45.58 -19.83
C GLY A 48 7.76 46.83 -20.62
N ILE A 49 7.08 47.95 -20.39
CA ILE A 49 7.43 49.23 -21.02
C ILE A 49 8.80 49.72 -20.50
N GLY A 50 9.05 49.59 -19.20
CA GLY A 50 10.33 49.95 -18.59
C GLY A 50 11.51 49.13 -19.11
N THR A 51 11.34 47.82 -19.28
CA THR A 51 12.38 46.95 -19.84
C THR A 51 12.64 47.26 -21.31
N VAL A 52 11.61 47.50 -22.12
CA VAL A 52 11.78 47.90 -23.52
C VAL A 52 12.49 49.26 -23.65
N MET A 53 12.15 50.22 -22.79
CA MET A 53 12.82 51.54 -22.76
C MET A 53 14.29 51.42 -22.32
N PHE A 54 14.58 50.57 -21.33
CA PHE A 54 15.94 50.32 -20.86
C PHE A 54 16.80 49.60 -21.90
N VAL A 55 16.23 48.61 -22.60
CA VAL A 55 16.88 47.90 -23.70
C VAL A 55 17.13 48.85 -24.88
N GLY A 56 16.17 49.72 -25.21
CA GLY A 56 16.35 50.75 -26.24
C GLY A 56 17.44 51.77 -25.89
N LEU A 57 17.52 52.20 -24.63
CA LEU A 57 18.57 53.10 -24.13
C LEU A 57 19.95 52.42 -24.16
N LEU A 58 20.04 51.14 -23.80
CA LEU A 58 21.26 50.33 -23.89
C LEU A 58 21.70 50.18 -25.34
N CYS A 59 20.80 49.88 -26.27
CA CYS A 59 21.10 49.83 -27.71
C CYS A 59 21.57 51.19 -28.25
N TYR A 60 20.93 52.29 -27.85
CA TYR A 60 21.35 53.64 -28.23
C TYR A 60 22.77 53.97 -27.72
N ARG A 61 23.08 53.58 -26.48
CA ARG A 61 24.42 53.73 -25.89
C ARG A 61 25.46 52.83 -26.57
N LEU A 62 25.09 51.61 -26.96
CA LEU A 62 25.96 50.68 -27.69
C LEU A 62 26.27 51.14 -29.11
N VAL A 63 25.34 51.77 -29.83
CA VAL A 63 25.58 52.29 -31.19
C VAL A 63 26.42 53.57 -31.18
N LYS A 64 26.29 54.40 -30.13
CA LYS A 64 27.07 55.65 -29.99
C LYS A 64 28.50 55.42 -29.49
N THR A 65 28.80 54.23 -28.97
CA THR A 65 30.12 53.88 -28.43
C THR A 65 30.72 52.84 -29.37
N ASP A 66 31.93 53.04 -29.90
CA ASP A 66 32.58 52.11 -30.83
C ASP A 66 32.92 50.77 -30.15
N PHE A 67 31.93 49.90 -29.97
CA PHE A 67 32.09 48.59 -29.34
C PHE A 67 32.42 47.52 -30.38
N SER A 68 33.46 46.74 -30.10
CA SER A 68 33.81 45.53 -30.84
C SER A 68 32.74 44.45 -30.68
N PHE A 69 32.53 43.66 -31.73
CA PHE A 69 31.55 42.55 -31.77
C PHE A 69 31.69 41.57 -30.60
N ASP A 70 32.92 41.31 -30.15
CA ASP A 70 33.22 40.44 -29.01
C ASP A 70 32.62 40.96 -27.69
N SER A 71 32.59 42.28 -27.50
CA SER A 71 32.01 42.91 -26.31
C SER A 71 30.48 42.78 -26.31
N ILE A 72 29.85 42.86 -27.48
CA ILE A 72 28.40 42.67 -27.64
C ILE A 72 28.03 41.21 -27.34
N LEU A 73 28.79 40.26 -27.88
CA LEU A 73 28.57 38.84 -27.67
C LEU A 73 28.75 38.45 -26.18
N SER A 74 29.80 38.95 -25.54
CA SER A 74 30.04 38.74 -24.11
C SER A 74 28.93 39.32 -23.22
N THR A 75 28.47 40.54 -23.54
CA THR A 75 27.38 41.19 -22.80
C THR A 75 26.06 40.45 -22.97
N LEU A 76 25.73 40.00 -24.19
CA LEU A 76 24.54 39.20 -24.46
C LEU A 76 24.58 37.87 -23.69
N LEU A 77 25.73 37.20 -23.68
CA LEU A 77 25.92 35.95 -22.96
C LEU A 77 25.78 36.13 -21.44
N ALA A 78 26.29 37.25 -20.90
CA ALA A 78 26.11 37.59 -19.49
C ALA A 78 24.63 37.77 -19.13
N PHE A 79 23.86 38.48 -19.95
CA PHE A 79 22.41 38.60 -19.76
C PHE A 79 21.68 37.26 -19.89
N PHE A 80 22.09 36.39 -20.81
CA PHE A 80 21.54 35.04 -20.93
C PHE A 80 21.81 34.21 -19.66
N SER A 81 23.01 34.33 -19.09
CA SER A 81 23.37 33.64 -17.84
C SER A 81 22.52 34.11 -16.65
N ILE A 82 22.31 35.42 -16.52
CA ILE A 82 21.42 36.01 -15.51
C ILE A 82 19.98 35.53 -15.71
N PHE A 83 19.49 35.54 -16.96
CA PHE A 83 18.15 35.10 -17.30
C PHE A 83 17.91 33.63 -16.96
N ILE A 84 18.86 32.75 -17.33
CA ILE A 84 18.79 31.32 -17.01
C ILE A 84 18.83 31.10 -15.49
N SER A 85 19.61 31.87 -14.74
CA SER A 85 19.65 31.80 -13.27
C SER A 85 18.28 32.16 -12.64
N ILE A 86 17.65 33.25 -13.10
CA ILE A 86 16.31 33.65 -12.63
C ILE A 86 15.26 32.61 -13.01
N PHE A 87 15.34 32.05 -14.22
CA PHE A 87 14.43 30.99 -14.66
C PHE A 87 14.57 29.72 -13.82
N PHE A 88 15.81 29.32 -13.49
CA PHE A 88 16.06 28.22 -12.56
C PHE A 88 15.56 28.52 -11.15
N TYR A 89 15.69 29.76 -10.67
CA TYR A 89 15.15 30.17 -9.37
C TYR A 89 13.64 30.02 -9.31
N PHE A 90 12.89 30.55 -10.29
CA PHE A 90 11.43 30.41 -10.31
C PHE A 90 10.98 28.97 -10.50
N LYS A 91 11.66 28.19 -11.34
CA LYS A 91 11.34 26.78 -11.53
C LYS A 91 11.62 25.96 -10.27
N ALA A 92 12.69 26.25 -9.55
CA ALA A 92 13.01 25.63 -8.27
C ALA A 92 12.01 26.02 -7.17
N ASP A 93 11.58 27.28 -7.14
CA ASP A 93 10.60 27.81 -6.18
C ASP A 93 9.18 27.27 -6.45
N GLU A 94 8.79 27.14 -7.72
CA GLU A 94 7.54 26.49 -8.14
C GLU A 94 7.57 24.99 -7.83
N THR A 95 8.70 24.32 -8.11
CA THR A 95 8.88 22.88 -7.81
C THR A 95 8.87 22.62 -6.32
N SER A 96 9.54 23.45 -5.51
CA SER A 96 9.57 23.30 -4.05
C SER A 96 8.19 23.53 -3.46
N THR A 97 7.50 24.60 -3.85
CA THR A 97 6.14 24.91 -3.36
C THR A 97 5.14 23.82 -3.74
N ASN A 98 5.20 23.31 -4.97
CA ASN A 98 4.36 22.19 -5.42
C ASN A 98 4.71 20.89 -4.69
N PHE A 99 5.99 20.64 -4.40
CA PHE A 99 6.43 19.48 -3.63
C PHE A 99 5.92 19.51 -2.19
N TYR A 100 6.00 20.67 -1.51
CA TYR A 100 5.48 20.83 -0.16
C TYR A 100 3.96 20.69 -0.12
N LYS A 101 3.24 21.29 -1.07
CA LYS A 101 1.79 21.15 -1.18
C LYS A 101 1.38 19.69 -1.43
N SER A 102 2.05 19.01 -2.37
CA SER A 102 1.81 17.60 -2.66
C SER A 102 2.13 16.73 -1.46
N SER A 103 3.22 17.01 -0.73
CA SER A 103 3.60 16.26 0.47
C SER A 103 2.59 16.46 1.61
N TYR A 104 2.08 17.67 1.78
CA TYR A 104 1.01 17.96 2.73
C TYR A 104 -0.29 17.24 2.36
N ASP A 105 -0.70 17.28 1.10
CA ASP A 105 -1.90 16.56 0.64
C ASP A 105 -1.74 15.04 0.76
N ILE A 106 -0.59 14.47 0.41
CA ILE A 106 -0.29 13.05 0.63
C ILE A 106 -0.36 12.72 2.12
N MET A 107 0.25 13.52 2.99
CA MET A 107 0.25 13.26 4.43
C MET A 107 -1.17 13.36 5.01
N LYS A 108 -1.96 14.35 4.59
CA LYS A 108 -3.37 14.49 4.94
C LYS A 108 -4.17 13.26 4.49
N ASP A 109 -3.99 12.82 3.25
CA ASP A 109 -4.72 11.67 2.69
C ASP A 109 -4.31 10.36 3.40
N VAL A 110 -3.03 10.19 3.72
CA VAL A 110 -2.52 9.07 4.53
C VAL A 110 -3.11 9.12 5.94
N SER A 111 -3.16 10.28 6.61
CA SER A 111 -3.77 10.43 7.93
C SER A 111 -5.27 10.14 7.93
N VAL A 112 -6.02 10.63 6.94
CA VAL A 112 -7.45 10.33 6.79
C VAL A 112 -7.67 8.84 6.49
N THR A 113 -6.84 8.26 5.63
CA THR A 113 -6.91 6.83 5.32
C THR A 113 -6.55 5.99 6.53
N LEU A 114 -5.54 6.38 7.32
CA LEU A 114 -5.17 5.71 8.55
C LEU A 114 -6.28 5.82 9.60
N GLY A 115 -6.93 6.98 9.74
CA GLY A 115 -8.09 7.16 10.61
C GLY A 115 -9.28 6.28 10.21
N LYS A 116 -9.58 6.18 8.90
CA LYS A 116 -10.61 5.25 8.39
C LYS A 116 -10.22 3.79 8.60
N ILE A 117 -8.94 3.47 8.50
CA ILE A 117 -8.40 2.14 8.74
C ILE A 117 -8.49 1.82 10.24
N GLU A 118 -8.15 2.74 11.13
CA GLU A 118 -8.27 2.62 12.59
C GLU A 118 -9.72 2.47 13.03
N GLU A 119 -10.64 3.26 12.47
CA GLU A 119 -12.07 3.13 12.68
C GLU A 119 -12.58 1.74 12.23
N ARG A 120 -12.19 1.29 11.03
CA ARG A 120 -12.56 -0.04 10.51
C ARG A 120 -11.91 -1.19 11.29
N PHE A 121 -10.68 -1.02 11.77
CA PHE A 121 -10.02 -2.00 12.62
C PHE A 121 -10.65 -2.03 14.00
N GLY A 122 -11.00 -0.89 14.57
CA GLY A 122 -11.74 -0.78 15.82
C GLY A 122 -13.10 -1.46 15.73
N GLU A 123 -13.87 -1.18 14.67
CA GLU A 123 -15.17 -1.83 14.42
C GLU A 123 -15.01 -3.33 14.19
N LYS A 124 -14.06 -3.77 13.35
CA LYS A 124 -13.81 -5.20 13.12
C LYS A 124 -13.30 -5.91 14.37
N LEU A 125 -12.45 -5.28 15.17
CA LEU A 125 -11.88 -5.86 16.40
C LEU A 125 -12.92 -5.91 17.51
N ASN A 126 -13.73 -4.88 17.70
CA ASN A 126 -14.90 -4.94 18.60
C ASN A 126 -15.88 -6.02 18.13
N SER A 127 -16.22 -6.05 16.83
CA SER A 127 -17.11 -7.09 16.30
C SER A 127 -16.53 -8.50 16.43
N LEU A 128 -15.20 -8.64 16.39
CA LEU A 128 -14.51 -9.91 16.56
C LEU A 128 -14.44 -10.28 18.05
N ASN A 129 -14.22 -9.31 18.94
CA ASN A 129 -14.26 -9.48 20.38
C ASN A 129 -15.66 -9.92 20.83
N ASP A 130 -16.71 -9.28 20.31
CA ASP A 130 -18.10 -9.66 20.58
C ASP A 130 -18.37 -11.07 20.04
N LYS A 131 -17.94 -11.39 18.81
CA LYS A 131 -18.07 -12.74 18.25
C LYS A 131 -17.27 -13.79 19.00
N VAL A 132 -16.10 -13.45 19.54
CA VAL A 132 -15.26 -14.35 20.34
C VAL A 132 -15.86 -14.55 21.73
N SER A 133 -16.41 -13.52 22.37
CA SER A 133 -17.15 -13.70 23.63
C SER A 133 -18.43 -14.50 23.43
N HIS A 134 -19.10 -14.32 22.28
CA HIS A 134 -20.21 -15.19 21.90
C HIS A 134 -19.74 -16.62 21.63
N LEU A 135 -18.57 -16.84 21.03
CA LEU A 135 -18.01 -18.18 20.82
C LEU A 135 -17.58 -18.86 22.11
N ASP A 136 -17.08 -18.15 23.12
CA ASP A 136 -16.77 -18.73 24.43
C ASP A 136 -18.04 -19.19 25.16
N ASN A 137 -19.11 -18.39 25.13
CA ASN A 137 -20.44 -18.80 25.62
C ASN A 137 -21.03 -19.95 24.81
N ILE A 138 -20.92 -19.90 23.48
CA ILE A 138 -21.33 -20.99 22.58
C ILE A 138 -20.44 -22.21 22.79
N SER A 139 -19.18 -22.13 23.22
CA SER A 139 -18.35 -23.32 23.43
C SER A 139 -18.84 -24.16 24.62
N SER A 140 -19.35 -23.50 25.67
CA SER A 140 -20.04 -24.16 26.78
C SER A 140 -21.42 -24.68 26.36
N GLU A 141 -22.23 -23.86 25.68
CA GLU A 141 -23.56 -24.25 25.18
C GLU A 141 -23.48 -25.37 24.14
N LYS A 142 -22.49 -25.34 23.25
CA LYS A 142 -22.27 -26.32 22.18
C LYS A 142 -21.66 -27.61 22.71
N SER A 143 -21.03 -27.62 23.88
CA SER A 143 -20.65 -28.87 24.55
C SER A 143 -21.89 -29.60 25.09
N GLU A 144 -22.90 -28.84 25.54
CA GLU A 144 -24.23 -29.36 25.90
C GLU A 144 -25.04 -29.73 24.65
N GLU A 145 -25.04 -28.89 23.62
CA GLU A 145 -25.73 -29.12 22.34
C GLU A 145 -25.13 -30.28 21.54
N ILE A 146 -23.81 -30.52 21.60
CA ILE A 146 -23.18 -31.70 20.98
C ILE A 146 -23.57 -32.98 21.72
N LYS A 147 -23.76 -32.91 23.04
CA LYS A 147 -24.30 -34.03 23.83
C LYS A 147 -25.77 -34.28 23.48
N GLU A 148 -26.56 -33.23 23.42
CA GLU A 148 -27.98 -33.27 23.08
C GLU A 148 -28.19 -33.76 21.63
N GLN A 149 -27.40 -33.29 20.66
CA GLN A 149 -27.42 -33.78 19.28
C GLN A 149 -26.96 -35.24 19.16
N LYS A 150 -26.05 -35.71 20.02
CA LYS A 150 -25.64 -37.12 20.04
C LYS A 150 -26.78 -37.99 20.59
N ASP A 151 -27.43 -37.53 21.65
CA ASP A 151 -28.58 -38.22 22.26
C ASP A 151 -29.81 -38.21 21.34
N ASP A 152 -30.04 -37.12 20.61
CA ASP A 152 -31.10 -37.00 19.60
C ASP A 152 -30.82 -37.86 18.37
N LYS A 153 -29.56 -37.95 17.93
CA LYS A 153 -29.14 -38.88 16.87
C LYS A 153 -29.45 -40.33 17.29
N ASP A 154 -29.11 -40.70 18.52
CA ASP A 154 -29.38 -42.04 19.04
C ASP A 154 -30.88 -42.31 19.21
N LYS A 155 -31.68 -41.32 19.60
CA LYS A 155 -33.16 -41.42 19.60
C LYS A 155 -33.75 -41.61 18.21
N ILE A 156 -33.31 -40.82 17.22
CA ILE A 156 -33.77 -40.92 15.83
C ILE A 156 -33.41 -42.29 15.23
N ILE A 157 -32.19 -42.78 15.52
CA ILE A 157 -31.75 -44.12 15.12
C ILE A 157 -32.66 -45.18 15.75
N ASN A 158 -33.01 -45.06 17.02
CA ASN A 158 -33.93 -45.99 17.69
C ASN A 158 -35.35 -45.93 17.11
N GLU A 159 -35.89 -44.73 16.89
CA GLU A 159 -37.21 -44.56 16.26
C GLU A 159 -37.26 -45.13 14.84
N LEU A 160 -36.19 -44.95 14.05
CA LEU A 160 -36.09 -45.53 12.71
C LEU A 160 -36.03 -47.06 12.76
N MET A 161 -35.30 -47.63 13.73
CA MET A 161 -35.22 -49.08 13.93
C MET A 161 -36.56 -49.67 14.37
N ASP A 162 -37.29 -48.98 15.25
CA ASP A 162 -38.58 -49.41 15.75
C ASP A 162 -39.66 -49.28 14.66
N LYS A 163 -39.64 -48.19 13.88
CA LYS A 163 -40.55 -47.98 12.74
C LYS A 163 -40.35 -49.02 11.63
N ALA A 164 -39.12 -49.52 11.46
CA ALA A 164 -38.79 -50.57 10.51
C ALA A 164 -39.20 -51.99 10.96
N HIS A 165 -39.73 -52.16 12.20
CA HIS A 165 -40.09 -53.47 12.78
C HIS A 165 -38.94 -54.51 12.70
N LEU A 166 -37.70 -54.05 12.92
CA LEU A 166 -36.52 -54.92 12.89
C LEU A 166 -36.49 -55.84 14.11
N ASP A 167 -36.10 -57.09 13.90
CA ASP A 167 -35.87 -58.05 14.98
C ASP A 167 -34.61 -57.66 15.79
N GLU A 168 -34.53 -58.07 17.06
CA GLU A 168 -33.47 -57.60 17.98
C GLU A 168 -32.05 -57.97 17.52
N GLU A 169 -31.89 -59.08 16.79
CA GLU A 169 -30.59 -59.44 16.19
C GLU A 169 -30.19 -58.52 15.03
N GLU A 170 -31.15 -58.09 14.21
CA GLU A 170 -30.90 -57.19 13.08
C GLU A 170 -30.59 -55.76 13.57
N LYS A 171 -31.32 -55.27 14.58
CA LYS A 171 -31.01 -53.98 15.23
C LYS A 171 -29.57 -53.93 15.74
N LYS A 172 -29.12 -55.00 16.38
CA LYS A 172 -27.75 -55.09 16.92
C LYS A 172 -26.71 -55.08 15.82
N LYS A 173 -26.94 -55.82 14.72
CA LYS A 173 -26.06 -55.83 13.55
C LYS A 173 -25.96 -54.46 12.89
N TYR A 174 -27.07 -53.75 12.71
CA TYR A 174 -27.09 -52.42 12.11
C TYR A 174 -26.45 -51.36 13.01
N ARG A 175 -26.64 -51.39 14.33
CA ARG A 175 -25.88 -50.53 15.26
C ARG A 175 -24.38 -50.73 15.11
N GLN A 176 -23.95 -51.99 15.06
CA GLN A 176 -22.53 -52.32 14.97
C GLN A 176 -21.93 -51.84 13.64
N GLN A 177 -22.65 -51.98 12.52
CA GLN A 177 -22.23 -51.43 11.23
C GLN A 177 -22.17 -49.89 11.22
N LEU A 178 -23.12 -49.23 11.88
CA LEU A 178 -23.15 -47.77 11.97
C LEU A 178 -21.97 -47.25 12.79
N GLU A 179 -21.67 -47.91 13.91
CA GLU A 179 -20.53 -47.58 14.77
C GLU A 179 -19.18 -47.85 14.08
N ASP A 180 -19.07 -48.93 13.32
CA ASP A 180 -17.89 -49.22 12.49
C ASP A 180 -17.72 -48.18 11.37
N SER A 181 -18.79 -47.75 10.72
CA SER A 181 -18.75 -46.71 9.68
C SER A 181 -18.37 -45.34 10.28
N GLU A 182 -18.88 -45.01 11.46
CA GLU A 182 -18.56 -43.78 12.16
C GLU A 182 -17.09 -43.74 12.61
N ARG A 183 -16.57 -44.85 13.12
CA ARG A 183 -15.13 -45.01 13.41
C ARG A 183 -14.28 -44.85 12.14
N GLN A 184 -14.68 -45.43 11.01
CA GLN A 184 -13.97 -45.26 9.75
C GLN A 184 -13.96 -43.80 9.28
N ILE A 185 -15.09 -43.09 9.39
CA ILE A 185 -15.18 -41.66 9.06
C ILE A 185 -14.25 -40.84 9.94
N GLU A 186 -14.16 -41.15 11.23
CA GLU A 186 -13.28 -40.45 12.17
C GLU A 186 -11.79 -40.66 11.83
N ILE A 187 -11.40 -41.90 11.51
CA ILE A 187 -10.05 -42.22 11.05
C ILE A 187 -9.72 -41.46 9.76
N LEU A 188 -10.60 -41.51 8.76
CA LEU A 188 -10.40 -40.81 7.48
C LEU A 188 -10.29 -39.30 7.64
N LYS A 189 -11.08 -38.69 8.54
CA LYS A 189 -10.96 -37.27 8.87
C LYS A 189 -9.59 -36.94 9.48
N LYS A 190 -9.09 -37.79 10.37
CA LYS A 190 -7.77 -37.62 10.99
C LYS A 190 -6.66 -37.74 9.96
N GLU A 191 -6.74 -38.71 9.05
CA GLU A 191 -5.81 -38.87 7.95
C GLU A 191 -5.82 -37.66 7.01
N GLN A 192 -7.00 -37.17 6.61
CA GLN A 192 -7.14 -35.98 5.79
C GLN A 192 -6.51 -34.75 6.47
N PHE A 193 -6.72 -34.60 7.77
CA PHE A 193 -6.12 -33.52 8.55
C PHE A 193 -4.59 -33.59 8.56
N ILE A 194 -4.03 -34.79 8.77
CA ILE A 194 -2.58 -35.00 8.75
C ILE A 194 -2.00 -34.73 7.36
N ALA A 195 -2.62 -35.29 6.31
CA ALA A 195 -2.20 -35.09 4.93
C ALA A 195 -2.23 -33.61 4.53
N ARG A 196 -3.28 -32.88 4.94
CA ARG A 196 -3.39 -31.43 4.70
C ARG A 196 -2.28 -30.66 5.41
N ARG A 197 -2.01 -30.99 6.68
CA ARG A 197 -0.94 -30.34 7.45
C ARG A 197 0.45 -30.61 6.87
N GLU A 198 0.67 -31.81 6.36
CA GLU A 198 1.92 -32.15 5.67
C GLU A 198 2.04 -31.42 4.33
N ALA A 199 0.97 -31.34 3.54
CA ALA A 199 0.93 -30.56 2.30
C ALA A 199 1.23 -29.07 2.56
N ASP A 200 0.65 -28.48 3.60
CA ASP A 200 0.92 -27.08 3.98
C ASP A 200 2.37 -26.88 4.42
N ARG A 201 2.94 -27.84 5.18
CA ARG A 201 4.37 -27.81 5.55
C ARG A 201 5.27 -27.90 4.32
N LEU A 202 4.94 -28.77 3.35
CA LEU A 202 5.68 -28.91 2.11
C LEU A 202 5.60 -27.64 1.25
N ARG A 203 4.43 -26.99 1.18
CA ARG A 203 4.26 -25.69 0.50
C ARG A 203 5.18 -24.62 1.08
N LEU A 204 5.21 -24.50 2.41
CA LEU A 204 6.11 -23.55 3.09
C LEU A 204 7.59 -23.86 2.80
N LYS A 205 7.95 -25.15 2.72
CA LYS A 205 9.31 -25.56 2.36
C LYS A 205 9.64 -25.21 0.91
N MET A 206 8.75 -25.48 -0.05
CA MET A 206 8.91 -25.11 -1.45
C MET A 206 9.07 -23.60 -1.63
N GLU A 207 8.23 -22.80 -0.96
CA GLU A 207 8.33 -21.34 -0.98
C GLU A 207 9.69 -20.85 -0.44
N SER A 208 10.21 -21.49 0.61
CA SER A 208 11.55 -21.20 1.12
C SER A 208 12.68 -21.65 0.18
N GLU A 209 12.52 -22.77 -0.53
CA GLU A 209 13.48 -23.27 -1.52
C GLU A 209 13.50 -22.37 -2.77
N GLU A 210 12.34 -21.90 -3.26
CA GLU A 210 12.22 -20.92 -4.35
C GLU A 210 12.89 -19.59 -4.00
N LEU A 211 12.72 -19.10 -2.77
CA LEU A 211 13.44 -17.91 -2.30
C LEU A 211 14.95 -18.14 -2.19
N GLN A 212 15.38 -19.38 -1.91
CA GLN A 212 16.79 -19.74 -1.82
C GLN A 212 17.46 -19.89 -3.20
N ASP A 213 16.69 -20.07 -4.26
CA ASP A 213 17.18 -20.16 -5.65
C ASP A 213 17.50 -18.79 -6.25
N ARG A 214 16.92 -17.71 -5.72
CA ARG A 214 17.24 -16.32 -6.11
C ARG A 214 18.50 -15.74 -5.48
N TRP A 215 19.17 -16.49 -4.60
CA TRP A 215 20.41 -16.01 -4.00
C TRP A 215 21.53 -16.04 -5.02
N GLU A 216 22.02 -14.88 -5.42
CA GLU A 216 23.19 -14.75 -6.27
C GLU A 216 24.40 -14.23 -5.48
N PRO A 217 25.62 -14.75 -5.75
CA PRO A 217 26.82 -14.24 -5.09
C PRO A 217 27.09 -12.79 -5.50
N ASN A 218 27.39 -11.93 -4.52
CA ASN A 218 27.80 -10.56 -4.79
C ASN A 218 29.13 -10.53 -5.57
N ASN A 219 29.33 -9.51 -6.43
CA ASN A 219 30.55 -9.32 -7.20
C ASN A 219 31.82 -9.32 -6.33
N LYS A 220 31.75 -8.81 -5.09
CA LYS A 220 32.88 -8.88 -4.13
C LYS A 220 33.27 -10.32 -3.79
N VAL A 221 32.28 -11.21 -3.62
CA VAL A 221 32.51 -12.63 -3.33
C VAL A 221 33.11 -13.34 -4.55
N LEU A 222 32.59 -13.05 -5.74
CA LEU A 222 33.12 -13.57 -7.01
C LEU A 222 34.58 -13.14 -7.24
N MET A 223 34.91 -11.88 -6.96
CA MET A 223 36.30 -11.39 -7.06
C MET A 223 37.23 -12.02 -6.01
N SER A 224 36.76 -12.24 -4.78
CA SER A 224 37.58 -12.94 -3.77
C SER A 224 37.87 -14.40 -4.15
N LEU A 225 36.96 -15.05 -4.88
CA LEU A 225 37.18 -16.41 -5.39
C LEU A 225 38.26 -16.45 -6.48
N LEU A 226 38.27 -15.47 -7.40
CA LEU A 226 39.32 -15.33 -8.42
C LEU A 226 40.69 -15.02 -7.81
N ASN A 227 40.72 -14.25 -6.72
CA ASN A 227 41.95 -13.88 -6.03
C ASN A 227 42.48 -14.98 -5.08
N GLY A 228 41.83 -16.15 -5.01
CA GLY A 228 42.25 -17.27 -4.17
C GLY A 228 41.93 -17.12 -2.67
N GLU A 229 41.19 -16.08 -2.27
CA GLU A 229 40.79 -15.84 -0.88
C GLU A 229 39.58 -16.68 -0.48
N LYS A 230 39.79 -17.99 -0.30
CA LYS A 230 38.72 -18.95 0.08
C LYS A 230 38.41 -18.96 1.58
N SER A 231 39.28 -18.37 2.42
CA SER A 231 39.29 -18.54 3.88
C SER A 231 38.18 -17.80 4.64
N ASN A 232 37.48 -16.86 4.00
CA ASN A 232 36.46 -16.03 4.65
C ASN A 232 35.01 -16.40 4.30
N LEU A 233 34.78 -17.51 3.60
CA LEU A 233 33.45 -17.94 3.17
C LEU A 233 32.83 -18.93 4.16
N SER A 234 31.59 -18.65 4.58
CA SER A 234 30.80 -19.59 5.39
C SER A 234 30.56 -20.89 4.62
N ILE A 235 30.53 -22.02 5.34
CA ILE A 235 30.21 -23.36 4.78
C ILE A 235 28.90 -23.34 4.01
N ALA A 236 27.91 -22.55 4.46
CA ALA A 236 26.63 -22.38 3.76
C ALA A 236 26.80 -21.69 2.39
N THR A 237 27.69 -20.69 2.31
CA THR A 237 28.01 -19.96 1.08
C THR A 237 28.76 -20.86 0.10
N ILE A 238 29.71 -21.67 0.58
CA ILE A 238 30.46 -22.62 -0.23
C ILE A 238 29.52 -23.63 -0.89
N ARG A 239 28.61 -24.25 -0.13
CA ARG A 239 27.62 -25.19 -0.69
C ARG A 239 26.72 -24.54 -1.75
N ARG A 240 26.34 -23.27 -1.56
CA ARG A 240 25.56 -22.52 -2.55
C ARG A 240 26.36 -22.24 -3.81
N LEU A 241 27.64 -21.88 -3.69
CA LEU A 241 28.54 -21.65 -4.81
C LEU A 241 28.80 -22.93 -5.62
N ILE A 242 28.91 -24.09 -4.95
CA ILE A 242 28.97 -25.41 -5.62
C ILE A 242 27.68 -25.69 -6.37
N ARG A 243 26.51 -25.52 -5.73
CA ARG A 243 25.19 -25.71 -6.37
C ARG A 243 24.99 -24.82 -7.60
N LEU A 244 25.46 -23.57 -7.52
CA LEU A 244 25.42 -22.61 -8.63
C LEU A 244 26.54 -22.86 -9.65
N GLY A 245 27.43 -23.84 -9.44
CA GLY A 245 28.52 -24.24 -10.33
C GLY A 245 29.68 -23.25 -10.45
N TYR A 246 29.84 -22.35 -9.48
CA TYR A 246 31.02 -21.47 -9.36
C TYR A 246 32.21 -22.18 -8.72
N LEU A 247 31.94 -23.27 -7.98
CA LEU A 247 32.92 -24.18 -7.40
C LEU A 247 32.60 -25.61 -7.87
N ASP A 248 33.61 -26.46 -8.04
CA ASP A 248 33.41 -27.90 -8.20
C ASP A 248 33.27 -28.60 -6.84
N ASP A 249 32.93 -29.90 -6.84
CA ASP A 249 32.79 -30.71 -5.63
C ASP A 249 34.12 -30.86 -4.85
N ASP A 250 35.25 -30.64 -5.53
CA ASP A 250 36.60 -30.65 -4.97
C ASP A 250 37.06 -29.26 -4.44
N GLY A 251 36.23 -28.23 -4.60
CA GLY A 251 36.46 -26.87 -4.13
C GLY A 251 37.36 -25.99 -5.04
N ASN A 252 37.65 -26.40 -6.26
CA ASN A 252 38.28 -25.57 -7.30
C ASN A 252 37.29 -24.56 -7.89
N VAL A 253 37.83 -23.42 -8.33
CA VAL A 253 37.05 -22.28 -8.80
C VAL A 253 36.84 -22.39 -10.31
N ASN A 254 35.59 -22.23 -10.76
CA ASN A 254 35.29 -22.15 -12.19
C ASN A 254 35.43 -20.70 -12.66
N GLU A 255 36.65 -20.32 -13.06
CA GLU A 255 37.01 -18.95 -13.44
C GLU A 255 36.18 -18.44 -14.63
N ASP A 256 35.98 -19.28 -15.65
CA ASP A 256 35.22 -18.92 -16.85
C ASP A 256 33.78 -18.54 -16.52
N LYS A 257 33.12 -19.29 -15.63
CA LYS A 257 31.75 -19.00 -15.21
C LYS A 257 31.67 -17.70 -14.42
N ILE A 258 32.65 -17.43 -13.56
CA ILE A 258 32.71 -16.20 -12.77
C ILE A 258 32.92 -14.98 -13.67
N ILE A 259 33.87 -15.04 -14.60
CA ILE A 259 34.18 -13.96 -15.54
C ILE A 259 32.95 -13.65 -16.41
N ASN A 260 32.28 -14.68 -16.95
CA ASN A 260 31.07 -14.50 -17.74
C ASN A 260 29.93 -13.85 -16.93
N THR A 261 29.75 -14.28 -15.68
CA THR A 261 28.72 -13.68 -14.78
C THR A 261 29.03 -12.21 -14.48
N LEU A 262 30.29 -11.87 -14.21
CA LEU A 262 30.70 -10.49 -13.94
C LEU A 262 30.58 -9.60 -15.19
N ALA A 263 30.84 -10.14 -16.37
CA ALA A 263 30.68 -9.45 -17.65
C ALA A 263 29.20 -9.15 -17.97
N MET A 264 28.29 -10.08 -17.68
CA MET A 264 26.84 -9.88 -17.89
C MET A 264 26.21 -8.88 -16.92
N ARG A 265 26.84 -8.58 -15.78
CA ARG A 265 26.35 -7.64 -14.76
C ARG A 265 26.87 -6.21 -14.92
N ARG A 266 27.73 -5.96 -15.90
CA ARG A 266 28.34 -4.66 -16.18
C ARG A 266 27.52 -3.89 -17.21
#